data_AF-A0A497RMQ4-F1
#
_entry.id   AF-A0A497RMQ4-F1
#
_cell.length_a   1.000
_cell.length_b   1.000
_cell.length_c   1.000
_cell.angle_alpha   90.00
_cell.angle_beta   90.00
_cell.angle_gamma   90.00
#
_symmetry.space_group_name_H-M   'P 1'
#
loop_
_entity.id
_entity.type
_entity.pdbx_description
1 polymer ?
#
loop_
_entity_poly.entity_id
_entity_poly.type
_entity_poly.pdbx_seq_one_letter_code
_entity_poly.pdbx_strand_id
1 'polypeptide(L)'
;MKRLIPIFLLISASLAGVTTWRVENTMKVVEPFKVFVEPDKNFATIDDVFHVNLYVKGGSARSIIINFTFDCVELIDSETYDLFDFEFIKNNLYVGISERPIDLSKKTKIATLTFKAVCEGFVCFNATANVDGENSSVIVGCVQISKFWERYDEDNDGCISDVELVCAILDWLDGRITDDQLVEVIIIWL
;
A
#
# COMPACT_ATOMS: atom_id res chain seq x y z
N MET A 1 -3.67 14.69 18.84
CA MET A 1 -4.50 15.27 19.94
C MET A 1 -5.91 15.58 19.37
N LYS A 2 -7.03 15.02 19.87
CA LYS A 2 -8.35 15.14 19.19
C LYS A 2 -8.92 16.56 19.26
N ARG A 3 -9.06 17.25 18.12
CA ARG A 3 -9.73 18.57 18.03
C ARG A 3 -11.21 18.42 17.68
N LEU A 4 -12.07 19.11 18.43
CA LEU A 4 -13.53 19.18 18.24
C LEU A 4 -13.89 20.50 17.54
N ILE A 5 -14.77 20.44 16.53
CA ILE A 5 -15.31 21.62 15.84
C ILE A 5 -16.83 21.65 16.04
N PRO A 6 -17.45 22.72 16.58
CA PRO A 6 -18.90 22.82 16.73
C PRO A 6 -19.58 23.36 15.46
N ILE A 7 -20.78 22.87 15.13
CA ILE A 7 -21.62 23.30 13.99
C ILE A 7 -22.91 23.98 14.50
N PHE A 8 -23.40 24.98 13.75
CA PHE A 8 -24.49 25.92 14.08
C PHE A 8 -25.91 25.34 14.09
N LEU A 9 -26.77 25.98 14.91
CA LEU A 9 -28.17 25.68 15.24
C LEU A 9 -29.16 26.23 14.18
N LEU A 10 -30.25 25.49 13.88
CA LEU A 10 -31.41 26.00 13.12
C LEU A 10 -32.64 26.03 14.04
N ILE A 11 -33.36 27.17 14.06
CA ILE A 11 -34.49 27.43 14.96
C ILE A 11 -35.80 27.41 14.17
N SER A 12 -36.77 26.60 14.60
CA SER A 12 -38.18 26.78 14.27
C SER A 12 -39.01 26.68 15.55
N ALA A 13 -39.83 27.70 15.83
CA ALA A 13 -40.72 27.74 16.99
C ALA A 13 -42.16 27.40 16.59
N SER A 14 -42.86 26.59 17.40
CA SER A 14 -44.32 26.45 17.33
C SER A 14 -44.93 26.68 18.71
N LEU A 15 -46.04 27.43 18.76
CA LEU A 15 -46.79 27.73 19.97
C LEU A 15 -47.54 26.47 20.46
N ALA A 16 -47.37 26.16 21.75
CA ALA A 16 -48.03 25.10 22.54
C ALA A 16 -47.23 23.79 22.66
N GLY A 17 -46.71 23.54 23.86
CA GLY A 17 -46.08 22.27 24.25
C GLY A 17 -44.64 22.47 24.71
N VAL A 18 -44.33 21.95 25.90
CA VAL A 18 -42.97 21.92 26.47
C VAL A 18 -42.03 21.29 25.45
N THR A 19 -41.17 22.10 24.85
CA THR A 19 -40.14 21.67 23.91
C THR A 19 -38.93 21.20 24.71
N THR A 20 -38.76 19.88 24.81
CA THR A 20 -37.49 19.30 25.26
C THR A 20 -36.48 19.42 24.14
N TRP A 21 -35.49 20.30 24.34
CA TRP A 21 -34.37 20.47 23.42
C TRP A 21 -33.45 19.27 23.53
N ARG A 22 -33.44 18.40 22.52
CA ARG A 22 -32.39 17.39 22.39
C ARG A 22 -31.32 17.94 21.45
N VAL A 23 -30.23 18.45 22.04
CA VAL A 23 -29.02 18.74 21.28
C VAL A 23 -28.38 17.40 20.94
N GLU A 24 -28.71 16.87 19.76
CA GLU A 24 -27.97 15.74 19.20
C GLU A 24 -26.63 16.27 18.67
N ASN A 25 -25.67 16.40 19.59
CA ASN A 25 -24.28 16.59 19.26
C ASN A 25 -23.79 15.29 18.58
N THR A 26 -24.05 15.17 17.28
CA THR A 26 -23.43 14.14 16.46
C THR A 26 -21.98 14.52 16.26
N MET A 27 -21.15 14.15 17.24
CA MET A 27 -19.70 14.13 17.07
C MET A 27 -19.41 13.22 15.88
N LYS A 28 -19.13 13.80 14.70
CA LYS A 28 -18.54 13.04 13.60
C LYS A 28 -17.17 12.59 14.06
N VAL A 29 -17.05 11.31 14.37
CA VAL A 29 -15.77 10.67 14.62
C VAL A 29 -14.98 10.81 13.33
N VAL A 30 -13.99 11.70 13.32
CA VAL A 30 -13.05 11.82 12.20
C VAL A 30 -12.19 10.58 12.24
N GLU A 31 -12.29 9.75 11.20
CA GLU A 31 -11.43 8.58 11.07
C GLU A 31 -9.96 9.03 11.00
N PRO A 32 -9.06 8.42 11.80
CA PRO A 32 -7.64 8.75 11.72
C PRO A 32 -7.09 8.37 10.34
N PHE A 33 -6.09 9.12 9.88
CA PHE A 33 -5.40 8.82 8.64
C PHE A 33 -4.69 7.46 8.71
N LYS A 34 -4.80 6.73 7.60
CA LYS A 34 -4.11 5.48 7.33
C LYS A 34 -3.34 5.61 6.04
N VAL A 35 -2.08 5.21 6.06
CA VAL A 35 -1.22 5.08 4.88
C VAL A 35 -1.08 3.60 4.55
N PHE A 36 -1.16 3.25 3.27
CA PHE A 36 -1.00 1.89 2.78
C PHE A 36 0.18 1.85 1.83
N VAL A 37 1.05 0.87 2.02
CA VAL A 37 2.21 0.60 1.17
C VAL A 37 1.99 -0.79 0.58
N GLU A 38 1.56 -0.87 -0.67
CA GLU A 38 1.01 -2.09 -1.25
C GLU A 38 1.76 -2.50 -2.52
N PRO A 39 2.57 -3.57 -2.45
CA PRO A 39 3.12 -4.22 -3.62
C PRO A 39 2.01 -4.69 -4.58
N ASP A 40 2.28 -4.62 -5.88
CA ASP A 40 1.37 -5.11 -6.93
C ASP A 40 1.38 -6.65 -7.06
N LYS A 41 2.43 -7.30 -6.55
CA LYS A 41 2.59 -8.74 -6.45
C LYS A 41 3.15 -9.14 -5.09
N ASN A 42 2.90 -10.37 -4.66
CA ASN A 42 3.40 -10.92 -3.39
C ASN A 42 4.64 -11.82 -3.55
N PHE A 43 5.05 -12.08 -4.80
CA PHE A 43 6.20 -12.92 -5.15
C PHE A 43 6.98 -12.27 -6.30
N ALA A 44 8.31 -12.28 -6.22
CA ALA A 44 9.23 -11.79 -7.25
C ALA A 44 10.46 -12.69 -7.34
N THR A 45 11.10 -12.76 -8.50
CA THR A 45 12.44 -13.35 -8.61
C THR A 45 13.54 -12.31 -8.49
N ILE A 46 14.80 -12.73 -8.32
CA ILE A 46 15.93 -11.81 -8.48
C ILE A 46 15.85 -11.18 -9.87
N ASP A 47 16.22 -9.90 -9.96
CA ASP A 47 16.15 -9.04 -11.15
C ASP A 47 14.74 -8.67 -11.63
N ASP A 48 13.68 -9.23 -11.05
CA ASP A 48 12.32 -8.81 -11.36
C ASP A 48 12.11 -7.33 -11.04
N VAL A 49 11.37 -6.67 -11.91
CA VAL A 49 10.81 -5.35 -11.65
C VAL A 49 9.37 -5.49 -11.18
N PHE A 50 9.00 -4.70 -10.17
CA PHE A 50 7.65 -4.68 -9.63
C PHE A 50 7.32 -3.32 -9.00
N HIS A 51 6.03 -3.09 -8.72
CA HIS A 51 5.56 -1.81 -8.23
C HIS A 51 5.07 -1.90 -6.80
N VAL A 52 5.31 -0.83 -6.04
CA VAL A 52 4.74 -0.60 -4.72
C VAL A 52 3.94 0.69 -4.76
N ASN A 53 2.66 0.55 -4.51
CA ASN A 53 1.70 1.63 -4.57
C ASN A 53 1.51 2.24 -3.19
N LEU A 54 1.54 3.56 -3.13
CA LEU A 54 1.30 4.33 -1.92
C LEU A 54 -0.13 4.85 -1.95
N TYR A 55 -0.91 4.55 -0.90
CA TYR A 55 -2.25 5.07 -0.72
C TYR A 55 -2.42 5.77 0.61
N VAL A 56 -3.36 6.71 0.65
CA VAL A 56 -3.77 7.38 1.88
C VAL A 56 -5.29 7.34 2.00
N LYS A 57 -5.79 7.12 3.22
CA LYS A 57 -7.21 7.21 3.56
C LYS A 57 -7.38 7.94 4.89
N GLY A 58 -8.20 8.98 4.88
CA GLY A 58 -8.64 9.75 6.03
C GLY A 58 -9.01 11.17 5.61
N GLY A 59 -10.20 11.65 5.98
CA GLY A 59 -10.61 13.06 5.87
C GLY A 59 -10.03 13.89 4.71
N SER A 60 -9.41 15.03 5.04
CA SER A 60 -8.71 15.88 4.08
C SER A 60 -7.39 16.37 4.68
N ALA A 61 -6.31 16.41 3.89
CA ALA A 61 -4.98 16.77 4.37
C ALA A 61 -4.34 17.85 3.49
N ARG A 62 -3.42 18.64 4.06
CA ARG A 62 -2.58 19.59 3.30
C ARG A 62 -1.16 19.10 3.11
N SER A 63 -0.69 18.22 3.98
CA SER A 63 0.69 17.75 3.99
C SER A 63 0.76 16.28 4.36
N ILE A 64 1.60 15.55 3.63
CA ILE A 64 1.89 14.14 3.85
C ILE A 64 3.39 13.93 3.70
N ILE A 65 3.98 13.29 4.69
CA ILE A 65 5.38 12.87 4.66
C ILE A 65 5.41 11.38 4.97
N ILE A 66 6.02 10.58 4.09
CA ILE A 66 6.18 9.14 4.29
C ILE A 66 7.64 8.78 4.08
N ASN A 67 8.24 8.16 5.08
CA ASN A 67 9.61 7.69 5.03
C ASN A 67 9.62 6.16 5.00
N PHE A 68 10.35 5.58 4.04
CA PHE A 68 10.40 4.15 3.77
C PHE A 68 11.76 3.57 4.12
N THR A 69 11.73 2.32 4.56
CA THR A 69 12.91 1.47 4.73
C THR A 69 12.60 0.11 4.13
N PHE A 70 13.52 -0.38 3.31
CA PHE A 70 13.41 -1.65 2.62
C PHE A 70 14.82 -2.21 2.41
N ASP A 71 14.89 -3.53 2.38
CA ASP A 71 16.11 -4.30 2.11
C ASP A 71 15.85 -5.22 0.92
N CYS A 72 16.90 -5.74 0.28
CA CYS A 72 16.83 -6.63 -0.87
C CYS A 72 16.13 -6.11 -2.15
N VAL A 73 15.87 -4.81 -2.23
CA VAL A 73 15.33 -4.15 -3.43
C VAL A 73 16.05 -2.83 -3.70
N GLU A 74 16.12 -2.47 -4.98
CA GLU A 74 16.62 -1.19 -5.45
C GLU A 74 15.46 -0.37 -6.03
N LEU A 75 15.29 0.87 -5.55
CA LEU A 75 14.32 1.81 -6.14
C LEU A 75 14.89 2.33 -7.46
N ILE A 76 14.28 1.93 -8.57
CA ILE A 76 14.76 2.27 -9.92
C ILE A 76 13.97 3.43 -10.55
N ASP A 77 12.71 3.60 -10.17
CA ASP A 77 11.86 4.69 -10.68
C ASP A 77 10.75 5.02 -9.68
N SER A 78 10.13 6.18 -9.85
CA SER A 78 8.97 6.59 -9.06
C SER A 78 8.09 7.59 -9.81
N GLU A 79 6.79 7.43 -9.69
CA GLU A 79 5.78 8.34 -10.22
C GLU A 79 4.86 8.86 -9.12
N THR A 80 4.40 10.10 -9.28
CA THR A 80 3.39 10.75 -8.43
C THR A 80 2.17 11.12 -9.28
N TYR A 81 1.07 11.57 -8.67
CA TYR A 81 -0.23 11.71 -9.35
C TYR A 81 -0.83 13.13 -9.33
N ASP A 82 0.02 14.14 -9.16
CA ASP A 82 -0.28 15.57 -9.13
C ASP A 82 -1.47 15.92 -8.22
N LEU A 83 -1.53 15.25 -7.07
CA LEU A 83 -2.61 15.48 -6.09
C LEU A 83 -2.32 16.68 -5.20
N PHE A 84 -1.04 16.97 -4.98
CA PHE A 84 -0.57 18.08 -4.17
C PHE A 84 0.07 19.15 -5.07
N ASP A 85 0.06 20.41 -4.63
CA ASP A 85 0.69 21.51 -5.38
C ASP A 85 2.22 21.30 -5.52
N PHE A 86 2.81 20.58 -4.57
CA PHE A 86 4.20 20.16 -4.59
C PHE A 86 4.31 18.73 -4.09
N GLU A 87 4.91 17.86 -4.90
CA GLU A 87 5.16 16.47 -4.56
C GLU A 87 6.50 15.99 -5.11
N PHE A 88 7.21 15.16 -4.34
CA PHE A 88 8.42 14.51 -4.82
C PHE A 88 8.73 13.24 -4.03
N ILE A 89 9.54 12.38 -4.64
CA ILE A 89 10.12 11.20 -4.02
C ILE A 89 11.64 11.30 -4.14
N LYS A 90 12.35 11.24 -3.00
CA LYS A 90 13.81 11.28 -2.97
C LYS A 90 14.35 10.62 -1.71
N ASN A 91 15.40 9.82 -1.83
CA ASN A 91 16.06 9.19 -0.67
C ASN A 91 15.07 8.46 0.26
N ASN A 92 14.18 7.64 -0.31
CA ASN A 92 13.14 6.90 0.43
C ASN A 92 12.16 7.80 1.20
N LEU A 93 12.00 9.05 0.77
CA LEU A 93 11.06 10.00 1.34
C LEU A 93 10.08 10.45 0.26
N TYR A 94 8.79 10.23 0.51
CA TYR A 94 7.71 10.88 -0.21
C TYR A 94 7.28 12.13 0.58
N VAL A 95 7.11 13.24 -0.12
CA VAL A 95 6.53 14.47 0.42
C VAL A 95 5.45 14.96 -0.54
N GLY A 96 4.27 15.27 -0.01
CA GLY A 96 3.21 15.99 -0.73
C GLY A 96 2.72 17.16 0.12
N ILE A 97 2.65 18.37 -0.46
CA ILE A 97 2.22 19.61 0.20
C ILE A 97 1.30 20.39 -0.73
N SER A 98 0.17 20.85 -0.21
CA SER A 98 -0.77 21.72 -0.93
C SER A 98 -1.25 22.88 -0.07
N GLU A 99 -1.53 24.02 -0.71
CA GLU A 99 -2.16 25.19 -0.10
C GLU A 99 -3.60 24.90 0.33
N ARG A 100 -4.28 24.01 -0.40
CA ARG A 100 -5.67 23.63 -0.16
C ARG A 100 -5.76 22.22 0.41
N PRO A 101 -6.71 21.93 1.31
CA PRO A 101 -6.94 20.56 1.76
C PRO A 101 -7.35 19.66 0.58
N ILE A 102 -6.64 18.55 0.41
CA ILE A 102 -6.93 17.50 -0.55
C ILE A 102 -7.85 16.48 0.10
N ASP A 103 -8.95 16.11 -0.57
CA ASP A 103 -9.88 15.08 -0.06
C ASP A 103 -9.27 13.68 -0.22
N LEU A 104 -9.03 13.04 0.92
CA LEU A 104 -8.48 11.70 1.04
C LEU A 104 -9.45 10.81 1.82
N SER A 105 -10.75 11.15 1.83
CA SER A 105 -11.78 10.36 2.51
C SER A 105 -11.91 8.94 1.95
N LYS A 106 -11.56 8.77 0.66
CA LYS A 106 -11.39 7.48 0.00
C LYS A 106 -9.93 7.04 0.06
N LYS A 107 -9.68 5.74 -0.15
CA LYS A 107 -8.33 5.22 -0.32
C LYS A 107 -7.78 5.74 -1.66
N THR A 108 -7.00 6.80 -1.60
CA THR A 108 -6.48 7.54 -2.76
C THR A 108 -5.02 7.16 -3.00
N LYS A 109 -4.68 6.81 -4.24
CA LYS A 109 -3.31 6.51 -4.65
C LYS A 109 -2.54 7.81 -4.81
N ILE A 110 -1.39 7.93 -4.14
CA ILE A 110 -0.58 9.17 -4.13
C ILE A 110 0.75 9.03 -4.87
N ALA A 111 1.25 7.80 -5.03
CA ALA A 111 2.47 7.52 -5.76
C ALA A 111 2.60 6.04 -6.09
N THR A 112 3.48 5.73 -7.04
CA THR A 112 3.99 4.39 -7.33
C THR A 112 5.50 4.40 -7.33
N LEU A 113 6.08 3.44 -6.63
CA LEU A 113 7.51 3.19 -6.56
C LEU A 113 7.81 1.94 -7.39
N THR A 114 8.79 2.01 -8.26
CA THR A 114 9.23 0.87 -9.07
C THR A 114 10.52 0.31 -8.50
N PHE A 115 10.48 -0.95 -8.10
CA PHE A 115 11.59 -1.65 -7.47
C PHE A 115 12.13 -2.73 -8.38
N LYS A 116 13.45 -2.94 -8.30
CA LYS A 116 14.14 -4.12 -8.82
C LYS A 116 14.58 -5.01 -7.65
N ALA A 117 14.27 -6.30 -7.70
CA ALA A 117 14.73 -7.27 -6.71
C ALA A 117 16.25 -7.54 -6.87
N VAL A 118 17.01 -7.49 -5.78
CA VAL A 118 18.49 -7.66 -5.81
C VAL A 118 19.02 -8.78 -4.91
N CYS A 119 18.24 -9.25 -3.94
CA CYS A 119 18.55 -10.47 -3.18
C CYS A 119 17.29 -11.24 -2.78
N GLU A 120 17.48 -12.52 -2.46
CA GLU A 120 16.44 -13.38 -1.89
C GLU A 120 16.08 -12.94 -0.47
N GLY A 121 14.81 -13.06 -0.11
CA GLY A 121 14.29 -12.77 1.22
C GLY A 121 12.86 -12.26 1.23
N PHE A 122 12.30 -12.16 2.43
CA PHE A 122 10.98 -11.59 2.64
C PHE A 122 11.10 -10.08 2.87
N VAL A 123 10.69 -9.28 1.88
CA VAL A 123 10.83 -7.82 1.90
C VAL A 123 9.53 -7.17 2.31
N CYS A 124 9.50 -6.55 3.49
CA CYS A 124 8.40 -5.72 3.94
C CYS A 124 8.77 -4.23 3.85
N PHE A 125 7.91 -3.44 3.22
CA PHE A 125 8.14 -2.01 3.01
C PHE A 125 7.78 -1.21 4.26
N ASN A 126 8.61 -1.34 5.29
CA ASN A 126 8.46 -0.62 6.54
C ASN A 126 8.42 0.89 6.28
N ALA A 127 7.46 1.58 6.89
CA ALA A 127 7.33 3.01 6.70
C ALA A 127 6.76 3.72 7.93
N THR A 128 7.10 5.00 8.02
CA THR A 128 6.50 5.94 8.97
C THR A 128 5.79 7.04 8.21
N ALA A 129 4.66 7.50 8.71
CA ALA A 129 3.86 8.52 8.05
C ALA A 129 3.45 9.62 9.01
N ASN A 130 3.54 10.86 8.53
CA ASN A 130 3.05 12.04 9.20
C ASN A 130 2.09 12.78 8.26
N VAL A 131 0.88 13.06 8.72
CA VAL A 131 -0.15 13.78 7.97
C VAL A 131 -0.57 15.00 8.79
N ASP A 132 -0.41 16.19 8.22
CA ASP A 132 -0.69 17.47 8.88
C ASP A 132 -0.04 17.63 10.27
N GLY A 133 1.18 17.12 10.43
CA GLY A 133 1.96 17.19 11.68
C GLY A 133 1.68 16.05 12.66
N GLU A 134 0.70 15.18 12.41
CA GLU A 134 0.33 14.08 13.30
C GLU A 134 0.75 12.72 12.72
N ASN A 135 1.27 11.84 13.57
CA ASN A 135 1.65 10.49 13.14
C ASN A 135 0.42 9.70 12.71
N SER A 136 0.51 9.06 11.56
CA SER A 136 -0.56 8.24 10.97
C SER A 136 -0.19 6.76 11.04
N SER A 137 -1.21 5.89 11.14
CA SER A 137 -0.96 4.45 11.10
C SER A 137 -0.58 4.03 9.69
N VAL A 138 0.42 3.16 9.57
CA VAL A 138 0.87 2.61 8.29
C VAL A 138 0.53 1.13 8.22
N ILE A 139 -0.03 0.70 7.10
CA ILE A 139 -0.29 -0.70 6.75
C ILE A 139 0.67 -1.05 5.62
N VAL A 140 1.54 -2.02 5.86
CA VAL A 140 2.61 -2.40 4.93
C VAL A 140 2.31 -3.77 4.32
N GLY A 141 2.55 -3.88 3.02
CA GLY A 141 2.61 -5.15 2.30
C GLY A 141 4.05 -5.64 2.19
N CYS A 142 4.19 -6.92 1.87
CA CYS A 142 5.48 -7.58 1.72
C CYS A 142 5.53 -8.38 0.42
N VAL A 143 6.73 -8.63 -0.08
CA VAL A 143 7.03 -9.45 -1.25
C VAL A 143 8.04 -10.51 -0.86
N GLN A 144 7.75 -11.76 -1.17
CA GLN A 144 8.76 -12.83 -1.11
C GLN A 144 9.62 -12.73 -2.38
N ILE A 145 10.93 -12.56 -2.20
CA ILE A 145 11.90 -12.63 -3.29
C ILE A 145 12.64 -13.95 -3.18
N SER A 146 12.56 -14.79 -4.20
CA SER A 146 13.29 -16.04 -4.23
C SER A 146 13.57 -16.54 -5.64
N LYS A 147 14.12 -17.75 -5.77
CA LYS A 147 14.29 -18.38 -7.08
C LYS A 147 12.93 -18.71 -7.69
N PHE A 148 12.87 -18.75 -9.01
CA PHE A 148 11.59 -18.92 -9.70
C PHE A 148 10.90 -20.23 -9.33
N TRP A 149 11.67 -21.33 -9.28
CA TRP A 149 11.14 -22.66 -8.98
C TRP A 149 10.52 -22.76 -7.58
N GLU A 150 11.00 -21.99 -6.60
CA GLU A 150 10.47 -22.00 -5.22
C GLU A 150 9.01 -21.53 -5.14
N ARG A 151 8.48 -20.89 -6.19
CA ARG A 151 7.05 -20.62 -6.32
C ARG A 151 6.21 -21.89 -6.32
N TYR A 152 6.78 -23.00 -6.80
CA TYR A 152 6.13 -24.29 -6.94
C TYR A 152 6.48 -25.26 -5.82
N ASP A 153 7.44 -24.95 -4.94
CA ASP A 153 7.75 -25.74 -3.74
C ASP A 153 6.74 -25.38 -2.62
N GLU A 154 5.54 -25.96 -2.71
CA GLU A 154 4.42 -25.67 -1.83
C GLU A 154 4.66 -26.16 -0.40
N ASP A 155 5.38 -27.28 -0.23
CA ASP A 155 5.68 -27.85 1.09
C ASP A 155 7.01 -27.39 1.70
N ASN A 156 7.81 -26.62 0.96
CA ASN A 156 9.09 -26.05 1.34
C ASN A 156 10.12 -27.12 1.72
N ASP A 157 10.09 -28.28 1.05
CA ASP A 157 11.06 -29.36 1.27
C ASP A 157 12.37 -29.18 0.48
N GLY A 158 12.43 -28.16 -0.37
CA GLY A 158 13.59 -27.82 -1.20
C GLY A 158 13.71 -28.65 -2.46
N CYS A 159 12.68 -29.44 -2.80
CA CYS A 159 12.56 -30.24 -4.02
C CYS A 159 11.29 -29.83 -4.77
N ILE A 160 11.11 -30.39 -5.97
CA ILE A 160 9.84 -30.31 -6.69
C ILE A 160 9.30 -31.72 -6.78
N SER A 161 8.10 -31.93 -6.24
CA SER A 161 7.33 -33.17 -6.36
C SER A 161 6.64 -33.26 -7.72
N ASP A 162 6.15 -34.46 -8.07
CA ASP A 162 5.37 -34.67 -9.29
C ASP A 162 4.12 -33.76 -9.35
N VAL A 163 3.51 -33.48 -8.21
CA VAL A 163 2.31 -32.63 -8.13
C VAL A 163 2.68 -31.17 -8.42
N GLU A 164 3.77 -30.69 -7.85
CA GLU A 164 4.27 -29.33 -8.05
C GLU A 164 4.78 -29.10 -9.48
N LEU A 165 5.44 -30.11 -10.06
CA LEU A 165 5.81 -30.09 -11.48
C LEU A 165 4.57 -30.00 -12.37
N VAL A 166 3.51 -30.76 -12.06
CA VAL A 166 2.25 -30.67 -12.81
C VAL A 166 1.65 -29.27 -12.72
N CYS A 167 1.71 -28.61 -11.55
CA CYS A 167 1.28 -27.22 -11.40
C CYS A 167 2.09 -26.27 -12.31
N ALA A 168 3.41 -26.42 -12.38
CA ALA A 168 4.25 -25.63 -13.28
C ALA A 168 3.93 -25.87 -14.76
N ILE A 169 3.69 -27.13 -15.15
CA ILE A 169 3.29 -27.49 -16.53
C ILE A 169 1.94 -26.85 -16.88
N LEU A 170 0.97 -26.86 -15.96
CA LEU A 170 -0.33 -26.23 -16.18
C LEU A 170 -0.21 -24.71 -16.35
N ASP A 171 0.59 -24.05 -15.51
CA ASP A 171 0.86 -22.62 -15.66
C ASP A 171 1.59 -22.29 -16.97
N TRP A 172 2.50 -23.17 -17.43
CA TRP A 172 3.15 -23.04 -18.74
C TRP A 172 2.17 -23.18 -19.90
N LEU A 173 1.30 -24.19 -19.86
CA LEU A 173 0.25 -24.39 -20.86
C LEU A 173 -0.74 -23.21 -20.91
N ASP A 174 -1.01 -22.58 -19.76
CA ASP A 174 -1.82 -21.37 -19.63
C ASP A 174 -1.07 -20.08 -20.07
N GLY A 175 0.22 -20.18 -20.44
CA GLY A 175 1.04 -19.04 -20.84
C GLY A 175 1.42 -18.10 -19.69
N ARG A 176 1.36 -18.57 -18.44
CA ARG A 176 1.73 -17.80 -17.24
C ARG A 176 3.22 -17.84 -16.95
N ILE A 177 3.93 -18.86 -17.45
CA ILE A 177 5.38 -18.99 -17.33
C ILE A 177 5.98 -19.31 -18.71
N THR A 178 7.24 -18.90 -18.90
CA THR A 178 8.01 -19.11 -20.13
C THR A 178 8.62 -20.51 -20.21
N ASP A 179 9.09 -20.91 -21.40
CA ASP A 179 9.83 -22.17 -21.58
C ASP A 179 11.06 -22.25 -20.65
N ASP A 180 11.83 -21.16 -20.55
CA ASP A 180 13.03 -21.09 -19.69
C ASP A 180 12.68 -21.25 -18.20
N GLN A 181 11.57 -20.66 -17.78
CA GLN A 181 11.04 -20.79 -16.42
C GLN A 181 10.55 -22.22 -16.12
N LEU A 182 9.88 -22.87 -17.08
CA LEU A 182 9.50 -24.28 -16.92
C LEU A 182 10.74 -25.19 -16.84
N VAL A 183 11.76 -24.92 -17.65
CA VAL A 183 13.03 -25.66 -17.61
C VAL A 183 13.70 -25.52 -16.24
N GLU A 184 13.69 -24.34 -15.63
CA GLU A 184 14.21 -24.12 -14.27
C GLU A 184 13.53 -25.05 -13.25
N VAL A 185 12.20 -25.19 -13.32
CA VAL A 185 11.44 -26.10 -12.44
C VAL A 185 11.80 -27.57 -12.71
N ILE A 186 11.86 -27.98 -13.99
CA ILE A 186 12.19 -29.37 -14.38
C ILE A 186 13.59 -29.77 -13.90
N ILE A 187 14.56 -28.85 -13.94
CA ILE A 187 15.93 -29.14 -13.48
C ILE A 187 15.97 -29.47 -11.99
N ILE A 188 15.12 -28.85 -11.17
CA ILE A 188 15.06 -29.13 -9.72
C ILE A 188 14.30 -30.42 -9.42
N TRP A 189 13.34 -30.81 -10.26
CA TRP A 189 12.60 -32.06 -10.13
C TRP A 189 13.45 -33.32 -10.42
N LEU A 190 14.47 -33.21 -11.28
CA LEU A 190 15.35 -34.32 -11.71
C LEU A 190 16.38 -34.73 -10.66
#